data_AF-A0A392RUN5-F1
#
_entry.id   AF-A0A392RUN5-F1
#
_cell.length_a   1.000
_cell.length_b   1.000
_cell.length_c   1.000
_cell.angle_alpha   90.00
_cell.angle_beta   90.00
_cell.angle_gamma   90.00
#
_symmetry.space_group_name_H-M   'P 1'
#
loop_
_entity.id
_entity.type
_entity.pdbx_description
1 polymer ?
#
loop_
_entity_poly.entity_id
_entity_poly.type
_entity_poly.pdbx_seq_one_letter_code
_entity_poly.pdbx_strand_id
1 'polypeptide(L)'
;MWAWEEEMLGECRNLLSNIVFQPNVVDQWVWRHDPGGGYTVQGTYNLITSREFQDAEATSDLIWHKQVPLKVSVLALRLLRNRLPTKDNLLRRHVVTTEIINT
;
A
#
# COMPACT_ATOMS: atom_id res chain seq x y z
N MET A 1 -2.04 8.05 -29.90
CA MET A 1 -1.70 7.88 -28.47
C MET A 1 -2.61 6.80 -27.93
N TRP A 2 -2.11 5.89 -27.09
CA TRP A 2 -2.95 4.78 -26.62
C TRP A 2 -3.95 5.26 -25.56
N ALA A 3 -5.15 4.67 -25.49
CA ALA A 3 -6.20 5.14 -24.57
C ALA A 3 -5.77 5.13 -23.09
N TRP A 4 -4.93 4.18 -22.67
CA TRP A 4 -4.38 4.09 -21.31
C TRP A 4 -3.35 5.21 -21.01
N GLU A 5 -2.69 5.74 -22.03
CA GLU A 5 -1.69 6.79 -21.90
C GLU A 5 -2.36 8.14 -21.62
N GLU A 6 -3.48 8.41 -22.29
CA GLU A 6 -4.35 9.58 -22.05
C GLU A 6 -4.98 9.53 -20.65
N GLU A 7 -5.39 8.36 -20.18
CA GLU A 7 -5.93 8.16 -18.82
C GLU A 7 -4.89 8.48 -17.74
N MET A 8 -3.67 7.94 -17.87
CA MET A 8 -2.56 8.23 -16.95
C MET A 8 -2.14 9.70 -16.96
N LEU A 9 -2.16 10.35 -18.13
CA LEU A 9 -1.93 11.79 -18.25
C LEU A 9 -3.02 12.60 -17.53
N GLY A 10 -4.28 12.18 -17.63
CA GLY A 10 -5.40 12.78 -16.90
C GLY A 10 -5.21 12.69 -15.38
N GLU A 11 -4.83 11.53 -14.86
CA GLU A 11 -4.53 11.33 -13.44
C GLU A 11 -3.35 12.18 -12.97
N CYS A 12 -2.27 12.23 -13.74
CA CYS A 12 -1.11 13.07 -13.43
C CYS A 12 -1.50 14.55 -13.37
N ARG A 13 -2.31 15.03 -14.32
CA ARG A 13 -2.78 16.41 -14.35
C ARG A 13 -3.65 16.75 -13.13
N ASN A 14 -4.51 15.82 -12.72
CA ASN A 14 -5.32 15.97 -11.51
C ASN A 14 -4.49 15.95 -10.22
N LEU A 15 -3.43 15.13 -10.16
CA LEU A 15 -2.50 15.12 -9.02
C LEU A 15 -1.75 16.46 -8.88
N LEU A 16 -1.36 17.06 -10.01
CA LEU A 16 -0.63 18.32 -10.05
C LEU A 16 -1.53 19.56 -9.91
N SER A 17 -2.85 19.44 -10.08
CA SER A 17 -3.77 20.59 -10.12
C SER A 17 -3.81 21.39 -8.82
N ASN A 18 -3.44 20.77 -7.70
CA ASN A 18 -3.43 21.38 -6.37
C ASN A 18 -2.03 21.82 -5.91
N ILE A 19 -1.02 21.75 -6.78
CA ILE A 19 0.35 22.18 -6.46
C ILE A 19 0.52 23.64 -6.84
N VAL A 20 0.86 24.47 -5.86
CA VAL A 20 1.20 25.89 -6.06
C VAL A 20 2.72 26.03 -5.98
N PHE A 21 3.34 26.42 -7.09
CA PHE A 21 4.77 26.70 -7.13
C PHE A 21 5.07 28.01 -6.39
N GLN A 22 6.01 27.96 -5.46
CA GLN A 22 6.45 29.12 -4.69
C GLN A 22 7.82 29.59 -5.22
N PRO A 23 7.90 30.72 -5.93
CA PRO A 23 9.10 31.11 -6.68
C PRO A 23 10.32 31.47 -5.81
N ASN A 24 10.12 31.71 -4.52
CA ASN A 24 11.17 32.15 -3.57
C ASN A 24 11.39 31.15 -2.43
N VAL A 25 10.94 29.90 -2.59
CA VAL A 25 11.12 28.84 -1.60
C VAL A 25 11.95 27.73 -2.21
N VAL A 26 12.93 27.24 -1.45
CA VAL A 26 13.76 26.11 -1.86
C VAL A 26 12.90 24.86 -1.88
N ASP A 27 13.03 24.06 -2.94
CA ASP A 27 12.36 22.77 -3.04
C ASP A 27 12.74 21.87 -1.87
N GLN A 28 11.73 21.40 -1.14
CA GLN A 28 11.90 20.53 0.00
C GLN A 28 10.88 19.40 0.00
N TRP A 29 11.30 18.23 0.46
CA TRP A 29 10.42 17.09 0.66
C TRP A 29 9.50 17.36 1.86
N VAL A 30 8.21 17.57 1.60
CA VAL A 30 7.20 17.77 2.63
C VAL A 30 6.38 16.50 2.80
N TRP A 31 6.33 16.01 4.03
CA TRP A 31 5.40 14.95 4.38
C TRP A 31 4.04 15.54 4.70
N ARG A 32 3.01 15.26 3.89
CA ARG A 32 1.68 15.87 4.03
C ARG A 32 1.02 15.62 5.38
N HIS A 33 1.32 14.49 6.02
CA HIS A 33 0.73 14.12 7.30
C HIS A 33 1.45 14.75 8.50
N ASP A 34 2.66 15.30 8.29
CA ASP A 34 3.36 16.11 9.29
C ASP A 34 4.29 17.12 8.58
N PRO A 35 3.74 18.28 8.17
CA PRO A 35 4.50 19.29 7.44
C PRO A 35 5.65 19.91 8.24
N GLY A 36 5.67 19.76 9.58
CA GLY A 36 6.68 20.32 10.46
C GLY A 36 7.75 19.32 10.89
N GLY A 37 7.37 18.06 11.15
CA GLY A 37 8.27 16.99 11.59
C GLY A 37 8.83 16.13 10.45
N GLY A 38 8.27 16.24 9.23
CA GLY A 38 8.72 15.49 8.07
C GLY A 38 8.31 14.01 8.10
N TYR A 39 8.92 13.22 7.23
CA TYR A 39 8.63 11.78 7.17
C TYR A 39 9.34 11.04 8.30
N THR A 40 8.58 10.30 9.10
CA THR A 40 9.13 9.33 10.05
C THR A 40 8.49 7.96 9.81
N VAL A 41 9.29 6.91 9.96
CA VAL A 41 8.81 5.52 9.85
C VAL A 41 7.73 5.25 10.90
N GLN A 42 7.91 5.76 12.11
CA GLN A 42 6.94 5.62 13.20
C GLN A 42 5.62 6.33 12.90
N GLY A 43 5.65 7.58 12.45
CA GLY A 43 4.43 8.32 12.08
C GLY A 43 3.67 7.66 10.94
N THR A 44 4.40 7.13 9.96
CA THR A 44 3.83 6.38 8.83
C THR A 44 3.20 5.07 9.29
N TYR A 45 3.89 4.31 10.14
CA TYR A 45 3.36 3.07 10.72
C TYR A 45 2.08 3.32 11.52
N ASN A 46 2.06 4.36 12.35
CA ASN A 46 0.88 4.74 13.12
C ASN A 46 -0.29 5.19 12.22
N LEU A 47 -0.02 5.92 11.14
CA LEU A 47 -1.04 6.34 10.17
C LEU A 47 -1.67 5.14 9.46
N ILE A 48 -0.85 4.20 8.99
CA ILE A 48 -1.32 3.00 8.27
C ILE A 48 -2.08 2.07 9.22
N THR A 49 -1.62 1.94 10.47
CA THR A 49 -2.21 1.02 11.44
C THR A 49 -3.47 1.60 12.12
N SER A 50 -3.59 2.93 12.21
CA SER A 50 -4.79 3.61 12.75
C SER A 50 -5.93 3.70 11.74
N ARG A 51 -5.64 3.60 10.44
CA ARG A 51 -6.67 3.49 9.40
C ARG A 51 -7.21 2.07 9.44
N GLU A 52 -8.27 1.85 10.21
CA GLU A 52 -9.12 0.67 10.03
C GLU A 52 -9.39 0.50 8.54
N PHE A 53 -9.20 -0.73 8.02
CA PHE A 53 -9.27 -1.14 6.62
C PHE A 53 -10.56 -0.66 5.91
N GLN A 54 -10.67 0.63 5.65
CA GLN A 54 -11.64 1.24 4.76
C GLN A 54 -10.96 1.30 3.41
N ASP A 55 -10.98 0.17 2.72
CA ASP A 55 -11.49 0.06 1.35
C ASP A 55 -11.09 -1.32 0.78
N ALA A 56 -11.79 -2.36 1.25
CA ALA A 56 -11.63 -3.71 0.70
C ALA A 56 -12.17 -3.81 -0.75
N GLU A 57 -12.96 -2.84 -1.19
CA GLU A 57 -13.64 -2.84 -2.48
C GLU A 57 -12.72 -2.26 -3.57
N ALA A 58 -12.08 -1.10 -3.34
CA ALA A 58 -11.08 -0.56 -4.26
C ALA A 58 -9.84 -1.46 -4.42
N THR A 59 -9.47 -2.21 -3.37
CA THR A 59 -8.36 -3.18 -3.45
C THR A 59 -8.72 -4.42 -4.27
N SER A 60 -9.99 -4.80 -4.35
CA SER A 60 -10.44 -5.94 -5.18
C SER A 60 -10.25 -5.65 -6.67
N ASP A 61 -10.61 -4.45 -7.13
CA ASP A 61 -10.49 -4.06 -8.55
C ASP A 61 -9.03 -3.99 -9.00
N LEU A 62 -8.13 -3.53 -8.13
CA LEU A 62 -6.68 -3.55 -8.40
C LEU A 62 -6.11 -4.98 -8.46
N ILE A 63 -6.57 -5.89 -7.63
CA ILE A 63 -6.05 -7.28 -7.56
C ILE A 63 -6.35 -8.05 -8.84
N TRP A 64 -7.51 -7.81 -9.44
CA TRP A 64 -7.97 -8.53 -10.65
C TRP A 64 -7.72 -7.77 -11.96
N HIS A 65 -6.98 -6.67 -11.90
CA HIS A 65 -6.66 -5.88 -13.07
C HIS A 65 -5.88 -6.70 -14.13
N LYS A 66 -6.25 -6.57 -15.41
CA LYS A 66 -5.72 -7.41 -16.51
C LYS A 66 -4.20 -7.33 -16.71
N GLN A 67 -3.57 -6.24 -16.25
CA GLN A 67 -2.13 -6.05 -16.36
C GLN A 67 -1.35 -6.66 -15.18
N VAL A 68 -2.04 -7.10 -14.12
CA VAL A 68 -1.41 -7.74 -12.96
C VAL A 68 -1.23 -9.23 -13.26
N PRO A 69 0.00 -9.77 -13.21
CA PRO A 69 0.21 -11.19 -13.40
C PRO A 69 -0.55 -12.01 -12.35
N LEU A 70 -1.19 -13.11 -12.76
CA LEU A 70 -2.05 -13.94 -11.89
C LEU A 70 -1.37 -14.37 -10.58
N LYS A 71 -0.06 -14.63 -10.61
CA LYS A 71 0.74 -14.96 -9.41
C LYS A 71 0.70 -13.87 -8.34
N VAL A 72 0.66 -12.60 -8.74
CA VAL A 72 0.58 -11.44 -7.84
C VAL A 72 -0.82 -11.34 -7.25
N SER A 73 -1.86 -11.52 -8.07
CA SER A 73 -3.26 -11.52 -7.61
C SER A 73 -3.51 -12.63 -6.58
N VAL A 74 -3.01 -13.84 -6.83
CA VAL A 74 -3.12 -14.98 -5.90
C VAL A 74 -2.36 -14.70 -4.59
N LEU A 75 -1.19 -14.08 -4.66
CA LEU A 75 -0.43 -13.67 -3.46
C LEU A 75 -1.21 -12.64 -2.64
N ALA A 76 -1.73 -11.59 -3.28
CA ALA A 76 -2.53 -10.55 -2.64
C ALA A 76 -3.81 -11.12 -2.00
N LEU A 77 -4.52 -12.02 -2.68
CA LEU A 77 -5.69 -12.69 -2.13
C LEU A 77 -5.35 -13.55 -0.90
N ARG A 78 -4.21 -14.24 -0.92
CA ARG A 78 -3.72 -14.99 0.24
C ARG A 78 -3.34 -14.07 1.40
N LEU A 79 -2.76 -12.91 1.11
CA LEU A 79 -2.41 -11.91 2.10
C LEU A 79 -3.67 -11.35 2.78
N LEU A 80 -4.64 -10.87 1.99
CA LEU A 80 -5.91 -10.32 2.49
C LEU A 80 -6.70 -11.32 3.34
N ARG A 81 -6.68 -12.60 2.96
CA ARG A 81 -7.38 -13.67 3.71
C ARG A 81 -6.56 -14.22 4.89
N ASN A 82 -5.40 -13.65 5.19
CA ASN A 82 -4.46 -14.14 6.20
C ASN A 82 -4.15 -15.65 6.02
N ARG A 83 -3.87 -16.07 4.77
CA ARG A 83 -3.59 -17.45 4.38
C ARG A 83 -2.15 -17.66 3.91
N LEU A 84 -1.28 -16.68 4.06
CA LEU A 84 0.14 -16.88 3.82
C LEU A 84 0.74 -17.81 4.89
N PRO A 85 1.71 -18.67 4.54
CA PRO A 85 2.35 -19.59 5.47
C PRO A 85 3.36 -18.85 6.36
N THR A 86 2.89 -17.86 7.11
CA THR A 86 3.66 -17.20 8.16
C THR A 86 3.70 -18.09 9.40
N LYS A 87 4.71 -17.90 10.26
CA LYS A 87 4.85 -18.63 11.53
C LYS A 87 3.55 -18.61 12.34
N ASP A 88 2.93 -17.44 12.47
CA ASP A 88 1.68 -17.27 13.21
C ASP A 88 0.50 -18.02 12.58
N ASN A 89 0.39 -18.04 11.26
CA ASN A 89 -0.68 -18.78 10.58
C ASN A 89 -0.48 -20.30 10.64
N LEU A 90 0.78 -20.76 10.64
CA LEU A 90 1.10 -22.17 10.81
C LEU A 90 0.81 -22.64 12.24
N LEU A 91 1.19 -21.83 13.24
CA LEU A 91 0.85 -22.06 14.65
C LEU A 91 -0.66 -22.08 14.86
N ARG A 92 -1.39 -21.07 14.36
CA ARG A 92 -2.86 -20.97 14.47
C ARG A 92 -3.58 -22.18 13.87
N ARG A 93 -3.00 -22.80 12.84
CA ARG A 93 -3.56 -23.99 12.17
C ARG A 93 -3.04 -25.32 12.73
N HIS A 94 -2.22 -25.29 13.79
CA HIS A 94 -1.60 -26.47 14.39
C HIS A 94 -0.74 -27.28 13.39
N VAL A 95 -0.19 -26.61 12.37
CA VAL A 95 0.72 -27.23 11.39
C VAL A 95 2.14 -27.32 11.94
N VAL A 96 2.54 -26.31 12.72
CA VAL A 96 3.82 -26.28 13.45
C VAL A 96 3.48 -26.10 14.93
N THR A 97 4.12 -26.87 15.79
CA THR A 97 4.04 -26.73 17.25
C THR A 97 5.24 -25.92 17.77
N THR A 98 5.04 -25.22 18.89
CA THR A 98 5.99 -24.28 19.49
C THR A 98 7.34 -24.91 19.85
N GLU A 99 7.39 -26.24 20.01
CA GLU A 99 8.60 -27.00 20.33
C GLU A 99 9.65 -26.96 19.21
N ILE A 100 9.22 -26.88 17.94
CA ILE A 100 10.13 -26.88 16.78
C ILE A 100 10.82 -25.52 16.58
N ILE A 101 10.31 -24.45 17.20
CA ILE A 101 10.74 -23.07 16.89
C ILE A 101 11.80 -22.54 17.89
N ASN A 102 12.08 -23.29 18.96
CA ASN A 102 13.05 -22.93 20.00
C ASN A 102 14.33 -23.80 19.97
N THR A 103 14.57 -24.54 18.88
CA THR A 103 15.81 -25.29 18.63
C THR A 103 16.53 -24.71 17.42
#